data_AF-A0A6N6WG00-F1
#
_entry.id   AF-A0A6N6WG00-F1
#
_cell.length_a   1.000
_cell.length_b   1.000
_cell.length_c   1.000
_cell.angle_alpha   90.00
_cell.angle_beta   90.00
_cell.angle_gamma   90.00
#
_symmetry.space_group_name_H-M   'P 1'
#
loop_
_entity.id
_entity.type
_entity.pdbx_description
1 polymer ?
#
loop_
_entity_poly.entity_id
_entity_poly.type
_entity_poly.pdbx_seq_one_letter_code
_entity_poly.pdbx_strand_id
1 'polypeptide(L)'
;MRRTLKPQERQLLEFLISVNAPLYRTDVARWMEQIRTCTVREVNVQYCLSISHDEKSYGGWENSKTLAHELIAVDEGVPVLIYAIVHNTQAGFVLHSFNIDRLDGEPLVNYPEAGDGLMIVERNKRVGGADLCHLYGGSGS
;
A
#
# COMPACT_ATOMS: atom_id res chain seq x y z
N MET A 1 -8.49 10.25 -14.96
CA MET A 1 -8.01 11.64 -14.81
C MET A 1 -6.77 11.64 -13.92
N ARG A 2 -5.78 12.51 -14.14
CA ARG A 2 -4.67 12.70 -13.20
C ARG A 2 -5.07 13.71 -12.13
N ARG A 3 -4.72 13.46 -10.87
CA ARG A 3 -4.97 14.34 -9.72
C ARG A 3 -3.87 14.17 -8.67
N THR A 4 -3.83 15.04 -7.67
CA THR A 4 -3.01 14.80 -6.48
C THR A 4 -3.65 13.72 -5.59
N LEU A 5 -2.85 13.17 -4.67
CA LEU A 5 -3.36 12.32 -3.59
C LEU A 5 -4.34 13.13 -2.72
N LYS A 6 -5.46 12.50 -2.36
CA LYS A 6 -6.35 13.02 -1.31
C LYS A 6 -5.66 12.91 0.05
N PRO A 7 -6.04 13.73 1.05
CA PRO A 7 -5.43 13.68 2.38
C PRO A 7 -5.38 12.27 3.00
N GLN A 8 -6.49 11.54 2.97
CA GLN A 8 -6.57 10.17 3.51
C GLN A 8 -5.70 9.15 2.76
N GLU A 9 -5.60 9.27 1.42
CA GLU A 9 -4.75 8.40 0.60
C GLU A 9 -3.27 8.63 0.92
N ARG A 10 -2.90 9.90 1.07
CA ARG A 10 -1.55 10.29 1.46
C ARG A 10 -1.20 9.79 2.86
N GLN A 11 -2.08 9.98 3.83
CA GLN A 11 -1.86 9.51 5.21
C GLN A 11 -1.67 7.99 5.26
N LEU A 12 -2.50 7.24 4.54
CA LEU A 12 -2.40 5.78 4.51
C LEU A 12 -1.12 5.30 3.83
N LEU A 13 -0.70 5.95 2.74
CA LEU A 13 0.56 5.65 2.07
C LEU A 13 1.78 6.04 2.92
N GLU A 14 1.75 7.18 3.61
CA GLU A 14 2.78 7.60 4.58
C GLU A 14 2.93 6.58 5.72
N PHE A 15 1.81 6.06 6.23
CA PHE A 15 1.82 5.01 7.24
C PHE A 15 2.41 3.70 6.72
N LEU A 16 2.00 3.26 5.53
CA LEU A 16 2.55 2.07 4.88
C LEU A 16 4.07 2.17 4.66
N ILE A 17 4.55 3.33 4.20
CA ILE A 17 6.00 3.61 4.06
C ILE A 17 6.69 3.53 5.42
N SER A 18 6.08 4.11 6.46
CA SER A 18 6.65 4.15 7.82
C SER A 18 6.79 2.75 8.42
N VAL A 19 5.80 1.88 8.24
CA VAL A 19 5.82 0.48 8.66
C VAL A 19 6.91 -0.32 7.92
N ASN A 20 7.22 0.05 6.68
CA ASN A 20 8.29 -0.56 5.88
C ASN A 20 9.66 0.08 6.12
N ALA A 21 9.74 1.24 6.80
CA ALA A 21 10.97 2.02 6.89
C ALA A 21 12.20 1.27 7.45
N PRO A 22 12.08 0.36 8.43
CA PRO A 22 13.21 -0.43 8.91
C PRO A 22 13.86 -1.31 7.84
N LEU A 23 13.09 -1.73 6.83
CA LEU A 23 13.50 -2.66 5.76
C LEU A 23 14.05 -1.93 4.52
N TYR A 24 13.68 -0.66 4.33
CA TYR A 24 13.99 0.13 3.12
C TYR A 24 14.62 1.48 3.45
N ARG A 25 15.49 1.53 4.46
CA ARG A 25 16.04 2.77 5.05
C ARG A 25 16.55 3.78 4.02
N THR A 26 17.17 3.31 2.94
CA THR A 26 17.76 4.15 1.90
C THR A 26 16.72 4.77 0.96
N ASP A 27 15.56 4.15 0.79
CA ASP A 27 14.52 4.57 -0.16
C ASP A 27 13.41 5.40 0.49
N VAL A 28 13.19 5.29 1.81
CA VAL A 28 12.10 5.96 2.54
C VAL A 28 12.05 7.46 2.29
N ALA A 29 13.18 8.16 2.41
CA ALA A 29 13.23 9.62 2.23
C ALA A 29 12.80 10.02 0.80
N ARG A 30 13.18 9.21 -0.20
CA ARG A 30 12.82 9.42 -1.59
C ARG A 30 11.33 9.19 -1.82
N TRP A 31 10.76 8.13 -1.26
CA TRP A 31 9.33 7.86 -1.36
C TRP A 31 8.49 8.94 -0.69
N MET A 32 8.91 9.42 0.50
CA MET A 32 8.25 10.53 1.19
C MET A 32 8.28 11.83 0.37
N GLU A 33 9.37 12.10 -0.35
CA GLU A 33 9.43 13.26 -1.25
C GLU A 33 8.57 13.06 -2.51
N GLN A 34 8.56 11.85 -3.06
CA GLN A 34 7.73 11.51 -4.22
C GLN A 34 6.25 11.75 -3.93
N ILE A 35 5.72 11.27 -2.82
CA ILE A 35 4.28 11.39 -2.51
C ILE A 35 3.84 12.83 -2.21
N ARG A 36 4.76 13.75 -1.89
CA ARG A 36 4.44 15.17 -1.68
C ARG A 36 4.05 15.88 -2.97
N THR A 37 4.65 15.48 -4.09
CA THR A 37 4.56 16.21 -5.37
C THR A 37 3.96 15.37 -6.49
N CYS A 38 3.79 14.06 -6.29
CA CYS A 38 3.28 13.17 -7.33
C CYS A 38 1.85 13.50 -7.75
N THR A 39 1.51 13.05 -8.96
CA THR A 39 0.13 12.92 -9.40
C THR A 39 -0.21 11.45 -9.55
N VAL A 40 -1.44 11.11 -9.22
CA VAL A 40 -1.99 9.76 -9.32
C VAL A 40 -3.08 9.68 -10.37
N ARG A 41 -3.28 8.49 -10.90
CA ARG A 41 -4.39 8.13 -11.77
C ARG A 41 -4.99 6.82 -11.28
N GLU A 42 -6.30 6.79 -11.09
CA GLU A 42 -7.03 5.54 -10.89
C GLU A 42 -6.96 4.67 -12.16
N VAL A 43 -6.59 3.41 -11.98
CA VAL A 43 -6.43 2.42 -13.06
C VAL A 43 -7.18 1.14 -12.70
N ASN A 44 -7.84 0.52 -13.70
CA ASN A 44 -8.60 -0.73 -13.59
C ASN A 44 -9.82 -0.67 -12.65
N VAL A 45 -9.61 -0.49 -11.34
CA VAL A 45 -10.62 -0.52 -10.28
C VAL A 45 -10.48 0.69 -9.34
N GLN A 46 -11.52 0.97 -8.56
CA GLN A 46 -11.50 2.07 -7.60
C GLN A 46 -10.36 1.89 -6.60
N TYR A 47 -9.66 2.98 -6.24
CA TYR A 47 -8.53 2.99 -5.30
C TYR A 47 -7.26 2.22 -5.69
N CYS A 48 -7.19 1.66 -6.91
CA CYS A 48 -5.93 1.27 -7.53
C CYS A 48 -5.29 2.51 -8.18
N LEU A 49 -4.33 3.12 -7.48
CA LEU A 49 -3.68 4.36 -7.86
C LEU A 49 -2.33 4.09 -8.51
N SER A 50 -2.21 4.37 -9.81
CA SER A 50 -0.93 4.49 -10.49
C SER A 50 -0.29 5.83 -10.12
N ILE A 51 0.94 5.79 -9.62
CA ILE A 51 1.72 6.97 -9.21
C ILE A 51 2.60 7.39 -10.37
N SER A 52 2.49 8.66 -10.77
CA SER A 52 3.34 9.20 -11.83
C SER A 52 4.76 9.44 -11.30
N HIS A 53 5.75 9.01 -12.07
CA HIS A 53 7.16 9.32 -11.84
C HIS A 53 7.85 9.58 -13.20
N ASP A 54 8.80 10.50 -13.22
CA ASP A 54 9.50 10.93 -14.45
C ASP A 54 10.59 9.95 -14.89
N GLU A 55 10.87 8.95 -14.06
CA GLU A 55 11.86 7.93 -14.37
C GLU A 55 11.31 6.97 -15.41
N LYS A 56 12.03 6.88 -16.54
CA LYS A 56 11.75 5.90 -17.59
C LYS A 56 11.66 4.52 -16.93
N SER A 57 10.49 3.90 -17.00
CA SER A 57 10.29 2.51 -16.58
C SER A 57 11.17 1.62 -17.46
N TYR A 58 12.31 1.21 -16.92
CA TYR A 58 13.14 0.20 -17.55
C TYR A 58 12.62 -1.18 -17.09
N GLY A 59 12.03 -1.92 -18.02
CA GLY A 59 11.63 -3.33 -17.85
C GLY A 59 10.20 -3.52 -17.37
N GLY A 60 9.64 -4.68 -17.69
CA GLY A 60 8.28 -5.09 -17.37
C GLY A 60 8.10 -5.40 -15.89
N TRP A 61 7.07 -6.18 -15.57
CA TRP A 61 6.74 -6.61 -14.20
C TRP A 61 7.91 -7.30 -13.48
N GLU A 62 8.94 -7.78 -14.20
CA GLU A 62 10.14 -8.39 -13.61
C GLU A 62 10.94 -7.47 -12.69
N ASN A 63 10.80 -6.15 -12.82
CA ASN A 63 11.51 -5.15 -12.00
C ASN A 63 10.62 -4.53 -10.91
N SER A 64 9.41 -5.06 -10.74
CA SER A 64 8.43 -4.56 -9.78
C SER A 64 8.22 -5.55 -8.64
N LYS A 65 8.00 -5.04 -7.44
CA LYS A 65 7.64 -5.86 -6.27
C LYS A 65 6.73 -5.10 -5.32
N THR A 66 5.94 -5.82 -4.52
CA THR A 66 5.27 -5.23 -3.36
C THR A 66 6.30 -4.87 -2.29
N LEU A 67 5.96 -3.88 -1.46
CA LEU A 67 6.67 -3.67 -0.21
C LEU A 67 6.51 -4.92 0.69
N ALA A 68 7.54 -5.22 1.49
CA ALA A 68 7.59 -6.44 2.30
C ALA A 68 6.45 -6.51 3.32
N HIS A 69 6.09 -5.37 3.93
CA HIS A 69 4.92 -5.27 4.79
C HIS A 69 3.74 -4.71 4.02
N GLU A 70 2.61 -5.41 4.13
CA GLU A 70 1.30 -5.00 3.64
C GLU A 70 0.38 -4.75 4.84
N LEU A 71 -0.74 -4.06 4.62
CA LEU A 71 -1.68 -3.73 5.68
C LEU A 71 -3.03 -4.39 5.39
N ILE A 72 -3.67 -4.88 6.45
CA ILE A 72 -5.04 -5.40 6.40
C ILE A 72 -5.93 -4.49 7.25
N ALA A 73 -7.02 -4.02 6.64
CA ALA A 73 -8.13 -3.37 7.32
C ALA A 73 -9.39 -4.24 7.24
N VAL A 74 -10.48 -3.74 7.81
CA VAL A 74 -11.81 -4.35 7.73
C VAL A 74 -12.81 -3.30 7.26
N ASP A 75 -13.56 -3.62 6.23
CA ASP A 75 -14.69 -2.83 5.74
C ASP A 75 -15.95 -3.68 5.81
N GLU A 76 -16.90 -3.31 6.66
CA GLU A 76 -18.16 -4.05 6.87
C GLU A 76 -17.97 -5.56 7.17
N GLY A 77 -16.89 -5.92 7.87
CA GLY A 77 -16.53 -7.31 8.18
C GLY A 77 -15.71 -8.03 7.10
N VAL A 78 -15.45 -7.36 5.98
CA VAL A 78 -14.66 -7.90 4.86
C VAL A 78 -13.21 -7.41 4.95
N PRO A 79 -12.21 -8.29 4.81
CA PRO A 79 -10.82 -7.87 4.80
C PRO A 79 -10.51 -6.99 3.58
N VAL A 80 -9.72 -5.96 3.83
CA VAL A 80 -9.21 -5.04 2.81
C VAL A 80 -7.69 -5.12 2.80
N LEU A 81 -7.11 -5.49 1.67
CA LEU A 81 -5.68 -5.54 1.45
C LEU A 81 -5.17 -4.19 0.94
N ILE A 82 -4.19 -3.62 1.62
CA ILE A 82 -3.59 -2.33 1.30
C ILE A 82 -2.09 -2.56 1.08
N TYR A 83 -1.60 -2.20 -0.10
CA TYR A 83 -0.20 -2.42 -0.46
C TYR A 83 0.30 -1.42 -1.51
N ALA A 84 1.61 -1.28 -1.58
CA ALA A 84 2.28 -0.47 -2.60
C ALA A 84 3.24 -1.33 -3.41
N ILE A 85 3.32 -1.04 -4.71
CA ILE A 85 4.29 -1.63 -5.62
C ILE A 85 5.39 -0.61 -5.83
N VAL A 86 6.64 -1.08 -5.75
CA VAL A 86 7.83 -0.31 -6.11
C VAL A 86 8.49 -0.89 -7.35
N HIS A 87 9.07 -0.02 -8.17
CA HIS A 87 9.82 -0.38 -9.37
C HIS A 87 11.31 -0.13 -9.11
N ASN A 88 12.17 -1.07 -9.47
CA ASN A 88 13.62 -0.91 -9.37
C ASN A 88 14.17 -0.07 -10.54
N THR A 89 14.71 1.11 -10.26
CA THR A 89 15.37 1.96 -11.27
C THR A 89 16.87 2.02 -11.03
N GLN A 90 17.62 2.63 -11.96
CA GLN A 90 19.06 2.86 -11.78
C GLN A 90 19.39 3.68 -10.52
N ALA A 91 18.44 4.50 -10.06
CA ALA A 91 18.58 5.34 -8.87
C ALA A 91 18.05 4.69 -7.58
N GLY A 92 17.53 3.46 -7.66
CA GLY A 92 16.91 2.72 -6.54
C GLY A 92 15.41 2.52 -6.73
N PHE A 93 14.70 2.13 -5.67
CA PHE A 93 13.27 1.86 -5.78
C PHE A 93 12.44 3.15 -5.84
N VAL A 94 11.48 3.21 -6.75
CA VAL A 94 10.46 4.27 -6.83
C VAL A 94 9.07 3.70 -6.55
N LEU A 95 8.18 4.47 -5.93
CA LEU A 95 6.78 4.07 -5.80
C LEU A 95 6.12 4.08 -7.19
N HIS A 96 5.47 2.98 -7.54
CA HIS A 96 4.83 2.79 -8.83
C HIS A 96 3.30 2.80 -8.71
N SER A 97 2.76 2.07 -7.73
CA SER A 97 1.32 2.08 -7.45
C SER A 97 1.03 1.91 -5.97
N PHE A 98 -0.16 2.36 -5.58
CA PHE A 98 -0.76 2.18 -4.28
C PHE A 98 -2.17 1.62 -4.47
N ASN A 99 -2.47 0.49 -3.81
CA ASN A 99 -3.66 -0.32 -4.07
C ASN A 99 -4.40 -0.58 -2.76
N ILE A 100 -5.73 -0.60 -2.85
CA ILE A 100 -6.64 -0.92 -1.75
C ILE A 100 -7.74 -1.81 -2.32
N ASP A 101 -7.67 -3.09 -1.97
CA ASP A 101 -8.53 -4.12 -2.53
C ASP A 101 -9.37 -4.76 -1.44
N ARG A 102 -10.69 -4.61 -1.55
CA ARG A 102 -11.64 -5.34 -0.73
C ARG A 102 -11.74 -6.78 -1.28
N LEU A 103 -11.49 -7.77 -0.43
CA LEU A 103 -11.20 -9.14 -0.90
C LEU A 103 -12.41 -9.92 -1.40
N ASP A 104 -13.63 -9.38 -1.27
CA ASP A 104 -14.85 -9.91 -1.91
C ASP A 104 -15.06 -9.39 -3.33
N GLY A 105 -14.24 -8.43 -3.79
CA GLY A 105 -14.34 -7.81 -5.11
C GLY A 105 -15.35 -6.65 -5.19
N GLU A 106 -16.04 -6.34 -4.09
CA GLU A 106 -16.98 -5.22 -4.03
C GLU A 106 -16.27 -3.87 -3.82
N PRO A 107 -16.89 -2.74 -4.17
CA PRO A 107 -16.34 -1.43 -3.86
C PRO A 107 -16.18 -1.21 -2.35
N LEU A 108 -15.17 -0.42 -1.97
CA LEU A 108 -15.04 0.03 -0.57
C LEU A 108 -16.22 0.91 -0.16
N VAL A 109 -16.79 0.60 1.00
CA VAL A 109 -17.79 1.43 1.67
C VAL A 109 -17.11 2.42 2.60
N ASN A 110 -16.18 1.93 3.43
CA ASN A 110 -15.38 2.75 4.34
C ASN A 110 -13.92 2.77 3.90
N TYR A 111 -13.36 3.98 3.74
CA TYR A 111 -11.95 4.12 3.42
C TYR A 111 -11.09 3.80 4.66
N PRO A 112 -10.06 2.95 4.56
CA PRO A 112 -9.25 2.59 5.73
C PRO A 112 -8.52 3.80 6.32
N GLU A 113 -8.62 3.94 7.64
CA GLU A 113 -7.86 4.96 8.39
C GLU A 113 -6.44 4.47 8.67
N ALA A 114 -5.47 5.38 8.51
CA ALA A 114 -4.07 5.09 8.80
C ALA A 114 -3.84 4.98 10.31
N GLY A 115 -3.14 3.94 10.77
CA GLY A 115 -2.71 3.82 12.17
C GLY A 115 -2.81 2.42 12.75
N ASP A 116 -2.88 2.35 14.09
CA ASP A 116 -2.77 1.12 14.88
C ASP A 116 -3.94 0.14 14.70
N GLY A 117 -5.06 0.60 14.13
CA GLY A 117 -6.21 -0.25 13.78
C GLY A 117 -5.94 -1.19 12.60
N LEU A 118 -4.83 -0.99 11.87
CA LEU A 118 -4.44 -1.83 10.74
C LEU A 118 -3.55 -2.98 11.22
N MET A 119 -3.81 -4.18 10.70
CA MET A 119 -2.91 -5.33 10.91
C MET A 119 -1.76 -5.27 9.92
N ILE A 120 -0.54 -5.51 10.38
CA ILE A 120 0.66 -5.54 9.53
C ILE A 120 0.97 -7.00 9.20
N VAL A 121 1.10 -7.31 7.91
CA VAL A 121 1.40 -8.67 7.44
C VAL A 121 2.66 -8.71 6.59
N GLU A 122 3.40 -9.81 6.73
CA GLU A 122 4.50 -10.19 5.85
C GLU A 122 4.25 -11.63 5.40
N ARG A 123 4.22 -11.89 4.09
CA ARG A 123 4.02 -13.25 3.52
C ARG A 123 2.83 -14.00 4.16
N ASN A 124 1.68 -13.33 4.24
CA ASN A 124 0.44 -13.84 4.84
C ASN A 124 0.51 -14.14 6.34
N LYS A 125 1.52 -13.65 7.06
CA LYS A 125 1.62 -13.78 8.52
C LYS A 125 1.57 -12.42 9.17
N ARG A 126 0.80 -12.30 10.26
CA ARG A 126 0.81 -11.10 11.09
C ARG A 126 2.18 -10.90 11.73
N VAL A 127 2.74 -9.71 11.58
CA VAL A 127 4.03 -9.30 12.17
C VAL A 127 3.89 -8.07 13.07
N GLY A 128 2.72 -7.43 13.11
CA GLY A 128 2.46 -6.28 13.99
C GLY A 128 1.07 -5.68 13.80
N GLY A 129 0.85 -4.49 14.38
CA GLY A 129 -0.41 -3.77 14.30
C GLY A 129 -1.57 -4.47 15.03
N ALA A 130 -2.81 -4.16 14.63
CA ALA A 130 -4.00 -4.81 15.15
C ALA A 130 -3.94 -6.33 14.95
N ASP A 131 -4.58 -7.08 15.86
CA ASP A 131 -4.87 -8.49 15.64
C ASP A 131 -6.27 -8.60 15.04
N LEU A 132 -6.36 -8.89 13.75
CA LEU A 132 -7.62 -9.13 13.05
C LEU A 132 -7.88 -10.62 12.81
N CYS A 133 -6.99 -11.51 13.26
CA CYS A 133 -7.14 -12.95 13.07
C CYS A 133 -8.37 -13.50 13.80
N HIS A 134 -8.79 -12.85 14.89
CA HIS A 134 -10.00 -13.21 15.64
C HIS A 134 -11.29 -13.10 14.83
N LEU A 135 -11.34 -12.22 13.81
CA LEU A 135 -12.52 -12.02 12.96
C LEU A 135 -12.75 -13.18 11.98
N TYR A 136 -11.72 -13.97 11.71
CA TYR A 136 -11.76 -15.07 10.74
C TYR A 136 -11.74 -16.45 11.41
N GLY A 137 -11.99 -16.50 12.73
CA GLY A 137 -12.07 -17.75 13.48
C GLY A 137 -10.69 -18.39 13.68
N GLY A 138 -9.97 -17.96 14.70
CA GLY A 138 -8.85 -18.72 15.22
C GLY A 138 -9.34 -19.98 15.92
N SER A 139 -9.32 -21.13 15.25
CA SER A 139 -9.21 -22.43 15.91
C SER A 139 -8.01 -23.19 15.34
N GLY A 140 -6.83 -22.72 15.72
CA GLY A 140 -5.61 -23.51 15.73
C GLY A 140 -5.12 -23.62 17.17
N SER A 141 -5.76 -24.51 17.93
CA SER A 141 -5.19 -25.10 19.15
C SER A 141 -3.95 -25.93 18.83
#